data_AF-A0A7J4SIH4-F1
#
_entry.id   AF-A0A7J4SIH4-F1
#
_cell.length_a   1.000
_cell.length_b   1.000
_cell.length_c   1.000
_cell.angle_alpha   90.00
_cell.angle_beta   90.00
_cell.angle_gamma   90.00
#
_symmetry.space_group_name_H-M   'P 1'
#
loop_
_entity.id
_entity.type
_entity.pdbx_description
1 polymer ?
#
loop_
_entity_poly.entity_id
_entity_poly.type
_entity_poly.pdbx_seq_one_letter_code
_entity_poly.pdbx_strand_id
1 'polypeptide(L)'
;MFTGIVQGIGEIISVSTENTVTSFEIKLPNVDDLAIGASVSVNGVCLTVVTITSDIIKFDIIDETIQRTNLGDLSVGDYVNIERSLKFG
;
A
#
# COMPACT_ATOMS: atom_id res chain seq x y z
N MET A 1 11.06 -6.73 -6.32
CA MET A 1 12.28 -5.93 -6.06
C MET A 1 11.95 -4.46 -6.29
N PHE A 2 12.53 -3.58 -5.48
CA PHE A 2 12.30 -2.13 -5.49
C PHE A 2 13.64 -1.39 -5.60
N THR A 3 13.62 -0.18 -6.12
CA THR A 3 14.78 0.71 -6.28
C THR A 3 15.02 1.61 -5.07
N GLY A 4 13.98 1.86 -4.27
CA GLY A 4 14.00 2.87 -3.21
C GLY A 4 13.75 4.29 -3.72
N ILE A 5 13.35 4.45 -4.99
CA ILE A 5 12.98 5.74 -5.58
C ILE A 5 11.47 5.87 -5.53
N VAL A 6 10.98 6.78 -4.70
CA VAL A 6 9.55 7.06 -4.55
C VAL A 6 9.00 7.62 -5.87
N GLN A 7 7.93 7.00 -6.37
CA GLN A 7 7.30 7.36 -7.64
C GLN A 7 6.03 8.20 -7.45
N GLY A 8 5.47 8.18 -6.25
CA GLY A 8 4.28 8.95 -5.92
C GLY A 8 3.99 8.94 -4.43
N ILE A 9 2.94 9.68 -4.08
CA ILE A 9 2.42 9.76 -2.73
C ILE A 9 0.96 9.34 -2.78
N GLY A 10 0.55 8.47 -1.85
CA GLY A 10 -0.85 8.07 -1.67
C GLY A 10 -1.41 8.62 -0.38
N GLU A 11 -2.72 8.87 -0.34
CA GLU A 11 -3.45 9.29 0.87
C GLU A 11 -4.20 8.08 1.44
N ILE A 12 -4.05 7.82 2.74
CA ILE A 12 -4.85 6.79 3.42
C ILE A 12 -6.27 7.33 3.62
N ILE A 13 -7.25 6.70 3.00
CA ILE A 13 -8.65 7.11 3.10
C ILE A 13 -9.47 6.21 4.03
N SER A 14 -8.98 5.00 4.29
CA SER A 14 -9.62 4.05 5.21
C SER A 14 -8.58 3.13 5.84
N VAL A 15 -8.78 2.86 7.13
CA VAL A 15 -8.06 1.84 7.89
C VAL A 15 -9.09 1.02 8.65
N SER A 16 -9.12 -0.29 8.43
CA SER A 16 -9.97 -1.20 9.17
C SER A 16 -9.18 -2.41 9.65
N THR A 17 -9.46 -2.89 10.85
CA THR A 17 -8.82 -4.09 11.39
C THR A 17 -9.89 -5.12 11.68
N GLU A 18 -9.76 -6.29 11.06
CA GLU A 18 -10.60 -7.45 11.30
C GLU A 18 -9.73 -8.63 11.72
N ASN A 19 -9.98 -9.16 12.92
CA ASN A 19 -9.15 -10.19 13.54
C ASN A 19 -7.67 -9.76 13.64
N THR A 20 -6.78 -10.43 12.88
CA THR A 20 -5.33 -10.20 12.85
C THR A 20 -4.87 -9.56 11.54
N VAL A 21 -5.80 -9.03 10.74
CA VAL A 21 -5.52 -8.40 9.45
C VAL A 21 -6.02 -6.96 9.49
N THR A 22 -5.12 -6.04 9.16
CA THR A 22 -5.43 -4.62 8.98
C THR A 22 -5.45 -4.31 7.49
N SER A 23 -6.58 -3.81 7.02
CA SER A 23 -6.79 -3.37 5.65
C SER A 23 -6.58 -1.86 5.52
N PHE A 24 -5.75 -1.46 4.58
CA PHE A 24 -5.54 -0.06 4.21
C PHE A 24 -6.17 0.19 2.84
N GLU A 25 -6.94 1.26 2.72
CA GLU A 25 -7.35 1.80 1.42
C GLU A 25 -6.60 3.10 1.17
N ILE A 26 -5.83 3.11 0.09
CA ILE A 26 -4.94 4.21 -0.27
C ILE A 26 -5.40 4.76 -1.61
N LYS A 27 -5.68 6.07 -1.63
CA LYS A 27 -5.96 6.81 -2.84
C LYS A 27 -4.67 7.12 -3.58
N LEU A 28 -4.57 6.68 -4.83
CA LEU A 28 -3.40 6.78 -5.68
C LEU A 28 -3.79 7.38 -7.03
N PRO A 29 -3.24 8.54 -7.41
CA PRO A 29 -3.41 9.03 -8.78
C PRO A 29 -2.63 8.14 -9.75
N ASN A 30 -3.17 7.94 -10.97
CA ASN A 30 -2.51 7.23 -12.07
C ASN A 30 -2.12 5.77 -11.76
N VAL A 31 -3.11 4.96 -11.40
CA VAL A 31 -2.96 3.50 -11.18
C VAL A 31 -2.89 2.69 -12.48
N ASP A 32 -2.60 3.34 -13.60
CA ASP A 32 -2.55 2.72 -14.92
C ASP A 32 -1.54 1.56 -14.92
N ASP A 33 -1.95 0.44 -15.52
CA ASP A 33 -1.21 -0.84 -15.57
C ASP A 33 -0.96 -1.53 -14.22
N LEU A 34 -1.59 -1.10 -13.13
CA LEU A 34 -1.56 -1.84 -11.87
C LEU A 34 -2.64 -2.93 -11.87
N ALA A 35 -2.25 -4.13 -11.44
CA ALA A 35 -3.14 -5.28 -11.39
C ALA A 35 -3.28 -5.80 -9.96
N ILE A 36 -4.39 -6.47 -9.69
CA ILE A 36 -4.56 -7.27 -8.46
C ILE A 36 -3.44 -8.30 -8.39
N GLY A 37 -2.85 -8.46 -7.20
CA GLY A 37 -1.68 -9.32 -6.97
C GLY A 37 -0.33 -8.65 -7.27
N ALA A 38 -0.31 -7.42 -7.80
CA ALA A 38 0.93 -6.69 -7.98
C ALA A 38 1.55 -6.29 -6.63
N SER A 39 2.88 -6.20 -6.60
CA SER A 39 3.63 -5.72 -5.44
C SER A 39 3.85 -4.21 -5.51
N VAL A 40 3.43 -3.50 -4.46
CA VAL A 40 3.61 -2.06 -4.29
C VAL A 40 4.27 -1.83 -2.93
N SER A 41 5.31 -1.01 -2.92
CA SER A 41 5.97 -0.54 -1.72
C SER A 41 5.19 0.65 -1.16
N VAL A 42 4.74 0.54 0.09
CA VAL A 42 4.09 1.59 0.86
C VAL A 42 5.00 1.94 2.03
N ASN A 43 5.58 3.15 2.04
CA ASN A 43 6.64 3.55 2.98
C ASN A 43 7.81 2.55 3.04
N GLY A 44 8.15 1.90 1.93
CA GLY A 44 9.22 0.89 1.89
C GLY A 44 8.76 -0.53 2.22
N VAL A 45 7.51 -0.71 2.66
CA VAL A 45 6.93 -2.02 2.98
C VAL A 45 6.31 -2.62 1.73
N CYS A 46 6.77 -3.80 1.33
CA CYS A 46 6.20 -4.52 0.19
C CYS A 46 4.82 -5.08 0.55
N LEU A 47 3.77 -4.53 -0.08
CA LEU A 47 2.39 -4.99 0.07
C LEU A 47 1.83 -5.50 -1.26
N THR A 48 0.85 -6.38 -1.17
CA THR A 48 0.17 -6.96 -2.34
C THR A 48 -1.17 -6.29 -2.55
N VAL A 49 -1.43 -5.85 -3.77
CA VAL A 49 -2.71 -5.26 -4.15
C VAL A 49 -3.82 -6.30 -4.05
N VAL A 50 -4.80 -6.08 -3.18
CA VAL A 50 -5.95 -6.97 -2.97
C VAL A 50 -7.13 -6.56 -3.84
N THR A 51 -7.37 -5.25 -3.96
CA THR A 51 -8.48 -4.71 -4.74
C THR A 51 -8.09 -3.35 -5.32
N ILE A 52 -8.62 -3.05 -6.50
CA ILE A 52 -8.49 -1.75 -7.16
C ILE A 52 -9.90 -1.30 -7.49
N THR A 53 -10.31 -0.15 -6.96
CA THR A 53 -11.61 0.48 -7.25
C THR A 53 -11.35 1.92 -7.67
N SER A 54 -11.41 2.20 -8.98
CA SER A 54 -11.03 3.51 -9.54
C SER A 54 -9.57 3.84 -9.15
N ASP A 55 -9.38 4.85 -8.32
CA ASP A 55 -8.11 5.38 -7.80
C ASP A 55 -7.83 4.92 -6.36
N ILE A 56 -8.63 3.99 -5.83
CA ILE A 56 -8.50 3.46 -4.48
C ILE A 56 -7.93 2.05 -4.53
N ILE A 57 -6.87 1.83 -3.77
CA ILE A 57 -6.19 0.54 -3.71
C ILE A 57 -6.21 0.00 -2.30
N LYS A 58 -6.65 -1.25 -2.21
CA LYS A 58 -6.72 -1.98 -0.95
C LYS A 58 -5.49 -2.89 -0.77
N PHE A 59 -4.92 -2.83 0.42
CA PHE A 59 -3.85 -3.72 0.88
C PHE A 59 -4.26 -4.37 2.20
N ASP A 60 -4.01 -5.68 2.33
CA ASP A 60 -4.18 -6.40 3.59
C ASP A 60 -2.82 -6.64 4.24
N ILE A 61 -2.72 -6.30 5.52
CA ILE A 61 -1.49 -6.25 6.27
C ILE A 61 -1.64 -7.14 7.50
N ILE A 62 -0.72 -8.09 7.67
CA ILE A 62 -0.69 -8.94 8.85
C ILE A 62 -0.16 -8.16 10.07
N ASP A 63 -0.58 -8.59 11.25
CA ASP A 63 -0.25 -7.96 12.53
C ASP A 63 1.28 -7.78 12.75
N GLU A 64 2.11 -8.78 12.40
CA GLU A 64 3.57 -8.64 12.52
C GLU A 64 4.11 -7.45 11.70
N THR A 65 3.61 -7.22 10.49
CA THR A 65 4.03 -6.10 9.65
C THR A 65 3.59 -4.78 10.25
N ILE A 66 2.37 -4.70 10.81
CA ILE A 66 1.87 -3.52 11.52
C ILE A 66 2.76 -3.18 12.71
N GLN A 67 3.15 -4.18 13.51
CA GLN A 67 3.98 -3.97 14.72
C GLN A 67 5.45 -3.65 14.42
N ARG A 68 5.98 -4.13 13.29
CA ARG A 68 7.40 -3.97 12.92
C ARG A 68 7.70 -2.76 12.05
N THR A 69 6.67 -2.08 11.56
CA THR A 69 6.82 -0.98 10.59
C THR A 69 6.09 0.27 11.10
N ASN A 70 6.32 1.40 10.46
CA ASN A 70 5.61 2.64 10.80
C ASN A 70 4.12 2.62 10.41
N LEU A 71 3.66 1.58 9.70
CA LEU A 71 2.27 1.50 9.24
C LEU A 71 1.28 1.43 10.41
N GLY A 72 1.69 0.91 11.57
CA GLY A 72 0.83 0.86 12.76
C GLY A 72 0.53 2.22 13.40
N ASP A 73 1.33 3.24 13.09
CA ASP A 73 1.13 4.59 13.61
C ASP A 73 0.32 5.49 12.65
N LEU A 74 0.00 4.98 11.45
CA LEU A 74 -0.69 5.75 10.41
C LEU A 74 -2.21 5.74 10.60
N SER A 75 -2.82 6.88 10.27
CA SER A 75 -4.26 7.12 10.37
C SER A 75 -4.83 7.62 9.04
N VAL A 76 -6.16 7.66 8.96
CA VAL A 76 -6.87 8.26 7.82
C VAL A 76 -6.46 9.73 7.67
N GLY A 77 -6.15 10.13 6.43
CA GLY A 77 -5.63 11.45 6.06
C GLY A 77 -4.10 11.53 6.00
N ASP A 78 -3.38 10.51 6.48
CA ASP A 78 -1.93 10.47 6.36
C ASP A 78 -1.49 10.14 4.94
N TYR A 79 -0.32 10.66 4.58
CA TYR A 79 0.30 10.44 3.29
C TYR A 79 1.44 9.43 3.40
N VAL A 80 1.54 8.56 2.40
CA VAL A 80 2.54 7.49 2.33
C VAL A 80 3.31 7.54 1.02
N ASN A 81 4.60 7.21 1.08
CA ASN A 81 5.45 7.05 -0.09
C ASN A 81 5.11 5.78 -0.83
N ILE A 82 5.05 5.87 -2.16
CA ILE A 82 4.61 4.78 -3.02
C ILE A 82 5.65 4.49 -4.10
N GLU A 83 5.96 3.22 -4.28
CA GLU A 83 6.86 2.74 -5.33
C GLU A 83 6.34 1.41 -5.89
N ARG A 84 6.26 1.29 -7.22
CA ARG A 84 5.87 0.03 -7.88
C ARG A 84 7.06 -0.91 -7.95
N SER A 85 6.82 -2.22 -7.80
CA SER A 85 7.88 -3.20 -8.01
C SER A 85 8.40 -3.18 -9.45
N LEU A 86 9.70 -3.35 -9.61
CA LEU A 86 10.32 -3.52 -10.92
C LEU A 86 9.76 -4.75 -11.63
N LYS A 87 9.40 -4.61 -12.91
CA LYS A 87 9.30 -5.75 -13.81
C LYS A 87 10.73 -6.14 -14.17
N PHE A 88 11.17 -7.31 -13.72
CA PHE A 88 12.46 -7.87 -14.09
C PHE A 88 12.24 -8.78 -15.32
N GLY A 89 12.89 -8.46 -16.44
CA GLY A 89 12.70 -9.12 -17.74
C GLY A 89 13.20 -8.23 -18.86
#